data_AF-A0A7V6GDP8-F1
#
_entry.id   AF-A0A7V6GDP8-F1
#
_cell.length_a   1.000
_cell.length_b   1.000
_cell.length_c   1.000
_cell.angle_alpha   90.00
_cell.angle_beta   90.00
_cell.angle_gamma   90.00
#
_symmetry.space_group_name_H-M   'P 1'
#
loop_
_entity.id
_entity.type
_entity.pdbx_description
1 polymer ?
#
loop_
_entity_poly.entity_id
_entity_poly.type
_entity_poly.pdbx_seq_one_letter_code
_entity_poly.pdbx_strand_id
1 'polypeptide(L)'
;MIKAKKHVIIVGGGASGIVAAISAKRMGAQVTILERNPRIGKKILATGNGRCNFTNINTNINCYSGKNPQFISNALSLFGVKETIEFFEKLGIAHKVEEQGKVFPMSDQASSILDVLLYELNRMEINIICNAFVKRITRHHETFKIETENQSSYNGDAVIIATGGKAMPSTGSDGNGYRLAENFGHTITHIFPGLVQLKLEGGFFKQIEGVKFVGSAEILHQNQSIAKDRGDILFGNYGVSGPPILQISRKAGELLSQNKEPVLKISIIDSLSKEDLAKLLFKRFQNSKGKTLDFCLVGLINKRLIPVILKEAGFQDLKIPAAKLSSPEQERIAHILTDWRLKI
;
A
#
# COMPACT_ATOMS: atom_id res chain seq x y z
N MET A 1 -5.52 -45.34 -22.84
CA MET A 1 -5.92 -44.93 -21.48
C MET A 1 -6.07 -43.42 -21.46
N ILE A 2 -7.28 -42.90 -21.26
CA ILE A 2 -7.49 -41.46 -21.04
C ILE A 2 -6.89 -41.15 -19.67
N LYS A 3 -5.80 -40.38 -19.62
CA LYS A 3 -5.16 -39.97 -18.36
C LYS A 3 -6.22 -39.22 -17.54
N ALA A 4 -6.49 -39.65 -16.32
CA ALA A 4 -7.49 -39.01 -15.46
C ALA A 4 -7.17 -37.50 -15.33
N LYS A 5 -8.22 -36.68 -15.42
CA LYS A 5 -8.10 -35.22 -15.37
C LYS A 5 -7.64 -34.81 -13.98
N LYS A 6 -6.47 -34.17 -13.86
CA LYS A 6 -5.93 -33.73 -12.56
C LYS A 6 -6.92 -32.79 -11.87
N HIS A 7 -7.23 -33.03 -10.60
CA HIS A 7 -8.09 -32.18 -9.78
C HIS A 7 -7.25 -31.24 -8.92
N VAL A 8 -7.41 -29.93 -9.16
CA VAL A 8 -6.72 -28.85 -8.43
C VAL A 8 -7.70 -28.15 -7.50
N ILE A 9 -7.38 -28.13 -6.20
CA ILE A 9 -8.10 -27.37 -5.19
C ILE A 9 -7.40 -26.03 -4.97
N ILE A 10 -8.14 -24.93 -5.06
CA ILE A 10 -7.63 -23.59 -4.81
C ILE A 10 -8.24 -23.07 -3.53
N VAL A 11 -7.40 -22.73 -2.56
CA VAL A 11 -7.83 -22.22 -1.25
C VAL A 11 -7.74 -20.71 -1.26
N GLY A 12 -8.89 -20.04 -1.41
CA GLY A 12 -9.02 -18.59 -1.52
C GLY A 12 -9.48 -18.13 -2.90
N GLY A 13 -10.62 -17.45 -2.96
CA GLY A 13 -11.21 -16.86 -4.17
C GLY A 13 -10.81 -15.40 -4.39
N GLY A 14 -9.56 -15.03 -4.09
CA GLY A 14 -9.01 -13.70 -4.40
C GLY A 14 -8.52 -13.59 -5.85
N ALA A 15 -7.90 -12.46 -6.20
CA ALA A 15 -7.36 -12.24 -7.55
C ALA A 15 -6.43 -13.38 -8.03
N SER A 16 -5.45 -13.77 -7.20
CA SER A 16 -4.53 -14.86 -7.54
C SER A 16 -5.23 -16.22 -7.65
N GLY A 17 -6.17 -16.51 -6.77
CA GLY A 17 -6.92 -17.78 -6.78
C GLY A 17 -7.81 -17.91 -8.01
N ILE A 18 -8.50 -16.84 -8.40
CA ILE A 18 -9.34 -16.80 -9.61
C ILE A 18 -8.48 -16.99 -10.86
N VAL A 19 -7.38 -16.25 -11.01
CA VAL A 19 -6.50 -16.39 -12.18
C VAL A 19 -5.84 -17.76 -12.22
N ALA A 20 -5.42 -18.31 -11.08
CA ALA A 20 -4.91 -19.68 -10.99
C ALA A 20 -5.96 -20.71 -11.43
N ALA A 21 -7.24 -20.51 -11.08
CA ALA A 21 -8.33 -21.39 -11.46
C ALA A 21 -8.57 -21.41 -12.97
N ILE A 22 -8.63 -20.22 -13.57
CA ILE A 22 -8.78 -20.04 -15.02
C ILE A 22 -7.61 -20.69 -15.74
N SER A 23 -6.37 -20.43 -15.30
CA SER A 23 -5.16 -21.01 -15.90
C SER A 23 -5.13 -22.53 -15.79
N ALA A 24 -5.41 -23.10 -14.61
CA ALA A 24 -5.45 -24.55 -14.42
C ALA A 24 -6.54 -25.21 -15.27
N LYS A 25 -7.73 -24.61 -15.36
CA LYS A 25 -8.84 -25.12 -16.18
C LYS A 25 -8.51 -25.06 -17.67
N ARG A 26 -7.83 -24.01 -18.15
CA ARG A 26 -7.31 -23.89 -19.53
C ARG A 26 -6.28 -24.98 -19.87
N MET A 27 -5.51 -25.43 -18.88
CA MET A 27 -4.59 -26.58 -19.03
C MET A 27 -5.29 -27.94 -18.94
N GLY A 28 -6.63 -27.96 -18.86
CA GLY A 28 -7.40 -29.18 -18.78
C GLY A 28 -7.45 -29.80 -17.40
N ALA A 29 -7.23 -29.07 -16.30
CA ALA A 29 -7.51 -29.58 -14.95
C ALA A 29 -9.01 -29.51 -14.60
N GLN A 30 -9.47 -30.39 -13.73
CA GLN A 30 -10.69 -30.14 -12.95
C GLN A 30 -10.32 -29.19 -11.81
N VAL A 31 -11.14 -28.19 -11.52
CA VAL A 31 -10.79 -27.13 -10.56
C VAL A 31 -11.94 -26.88 -9.60
N THR A 32 -11.62 -26.80 -8.32
CA THR A 32 -12.54 -26.31 -7.27
C THR A 32 -11.90 -25.16 -6.52
N ILE A 33 -12.60 -24.04 -6.37
CA ILE A 33 -12.22 -22.93 -5.49
C ILE A 33 -12.97 -23.08 -4.16
N LEU A 34 -12.25 -23.05 -3.05
CA LEU A 34 -12.80 -22.96 -1.70
C LEU A 34 -12.60 -21.54 -1.17
N GLU A 35 -13.70 -20.82 -0.94
CA GLU A 35 -13.71 -19.45 -0.43
C GLU A 35 -14.45 -19.38 0.91
N ARG A 36 -13.83 -18.73 1.89
CA ARG A 36 -14.40 -18.62 3.24
C ARG A 36 -15.61 -17.70 3.31
N ASN A 37 -15.65 -16.68 2.46
CA ASN A 37 -16.74 -15.70 2.46
C ASN A 37 -17.94 -16.24 1.68
N PRO A 38 -19.12 -15.60 1.80
CA PRO A 38 -20.29 -15.93 0.98
C PRO A 38 -20.09 -15.65 -0.52
N ARG A 39 -19.08 -14.86 -0.89
CA ARG A 39 -18.73 -14.53 -2.28
C ARG A 39 -17.21 -14.39 -2.44
N ILE A 40 -16.72 -14.75 -3.63
CA ILE A 40 -15.32 -14.56 -4.02
C ILE A 40 -15.02 -13.08 -4.36
N GLY A 41 -13.75 -12.74 -4.51
CA GLY A 41 -13.32 -11.46 -5.09
C GLY A 41 -13.58 -10.22 -4.22
N LYS A 42 -14.00 -10.37 -2.96
CA LYS A 42 -14.42 -9.26 -2.10
C LYS A 42 -13.37 -8.14 -1.97
N LYS A 43 -12.07 -8.50 -1.97
CA LYS A 43 -10.97 -7.52 -1.89
C LYS A 43 -10.75 -6.76 -3.19
N ILE A 44 -11.04 -7.34 -4.35
CA ILE A 44 -10.92 -6.69 -5.67
C ILE A 44 -11.77 -5.41 -5.68
N LEU A 45 -13.00 -5.49 -5.16
CA LEU A 45 -13.95 -4.37 -5.08
C LEU A 45 -13.44 -3.16 -4.28
N ALA A 46 -12.50 -3.33 -3.35
CA ALA A 46 -11.94 -2.25 -2.54
C ALA A 46 -10.65 -1.65 -3.13
N THR A 47 -10.07 -2.29 -4.15
CA THR A 47 -8.78 -1.87 -4.72
C THR A 47 -8.93 -0.62 -5.59
N GLY A 48 -7.87 0.21 -5.65
CA GLY A 48 -7.88 1.43 -6.44
C GLY A 48 -9.03 2.38 -6.09
N ASN A 49 -9.43 2.42 -4.81
CA ASN A 49 -10.60 3.17 -4.35
C ASN A 49 -11.90 2.81 -5.10
N GLY A 50 -12.13 1.51 -5.31
CA GLY A 50 -13.30 1.00 -6.04
C GLY A 50 -13.14 0.94 -7.55
N ARG A 51 -12.00 1.36 -8.10
CA ARG A 51 -11.73 1.36 -9.55
C ARG A 51 -10.92 0.16 -10.04
N CYS A 52 -10.23 -0.53 -9.14
CA CYS A 52 -9.27 -1.61 -9.42
C CYS A 52 -8.08 -1.18 -10.29
N ASN A 53 -6.99 -0.76 -9.62
CA ASN A 53 -5.67 -0.64 -10.25
C ASN A 53 -5.11 -2.05 -10.45
N PHE A 54 -5.36 -2.67 -11.60
CA PHE A 54 -5.13 -4.11 -11.80
C PHE A 54 -3.72 -4.45 -12.27
N THR A 55 -2.96 -3.49 -12.81
CA THR A 55 -1.53 -3.63 -13.09
C THR A 55 -0.85 -2.26 -13.16
N ASN A 56 0.47 -2.21 -13.38
CA ASN A 56 1.21 -0.99 -13.64
C ASN A 56 2.17 -1.17 -14.83
N ILE A 57 2.19 -0.25 -15.79
CA ILE A 57 3.05 -0.36 -16.97
C ILE A 57 4.55 -0.24 -16.66
N ASN A 58 4.90 0.34 -15.51
CA ASN A 58 6.27 0.48 -15.03
C ASN A 58 6.72 -0.70 -14.16
N THR A 59 5.90 -1.76 -14.04
CA THR A 59 6.21 -2.94 -13.21
C THR A 59 7.57 -3.51 -13.59
N ASN A 60 8.45 -3.63 -12.61
CA ASN A 60 9.72 -4.32 -12.72
C ASN A 60 10.10 -4.91 -11.36
N ILE A 61 11.23 -5.62 -11.29
CA ILE A 61 11.68 -6.34 -10.09
C ILE A 61 11.86 -5.39 -8.89
N ASN A 62 12.27 -4.14 -9.11
CA ASN A 62 12.50 -3.15 -8.04
C ASN A 62 11.20 -2.64 -7.40
N CYS A 63 10.03 -2.92 -8.00
CA CYS A 63 8.73 -2.60 -7.42
C CYS A 63 8.29 -3.59 -6.33
N TYR A 64 9.00 -4.71 -6.17
CA TYR A 64 8.68 -5.75 -5.20
C TYR A 64 9.66 -5.72 -4.02
N SER A 65 9.16 -6.03 -2.83
CA SER A 65 9.95 -6.01 -1.59
C SER A 65 10.10 -7.39 -0.96
N GLY A 66 11.22 -7.62 -0.30
CA GLY A 66 11.52 -8.86 0.40
C GLY A 66 13.02 -9.13 0.42
N LYS A 67 13.42 -10.27 1.01
CA LYS A 67 14.83 -10.70 1.04
C LYS A 67 15.37 -11.14 -0.34
N ASN A 68 14.47 -11.57 -1.24
CA ASN A 68 14.82 -12.00 -2.58
C ASN A 68 13.82 -11.45 -3.62
N PRO A 69 13.91 -10.16 -4.00
CA PRO A 69 13.05 -9.59 -5.04
C PRO A 69 13.16 -10.33 -6.38
N GLN A 70 14.34 -10.88 -6.70
CA GLN A 70 14.58 -11.63 -7.93
C GLN A 70 13.67 -12.85 -8.09
N PHE A 71 13.10 -13.38 -7.00
CA PHE A 71 12.13 -14.47 -7.04
C PHE A 71 10.97 -14.22 -8.00
N ILE A 72 10.53 -12.96 -8.14
CA ILE A 72 9.39 -12.61 -9.03
C ILE A 72 9.75 -12.63 -10.52
N SER A 73 11.04 -12.64 -10.87
CA SER A 73 11.51 -12.49 -12.26
C SER A 73 10.92 -13.54 -13.20
N ASN A 74 10.89 -14.81 -12.76
CA ASN A 74 10.35 -15.89 -13.57
C ASN A 74 8.83 -15.80 -13.75
N ALA A 75 8.10 -15.27 -12.76
CA ALA A 75 6.67 -15.05 -12.91
C ALA A 75 6.40 -13.92 -13.91
N LEU A 76 7.15 -12.81 -13.82
CA LEU A 76 7.00 -11.67 -14.71
C LEU A 76 7.45 -11.95 -16.15
N SER A 77 8.39 -12.87 -16.37
CA SER A 77 8.78 -13.28 -17.74
C SER A 77 7.72 -14.13 -18.43
N LEU A 78 6.92 -14.88 -17.67
CA LEU A 78 5.84 -15.72 -18.20
C LEU A 78 4.48 -14.99 -18.25
N PHE A 79 4.23 -14.11 -17.29
CA PHE A 79 2.97 -13.38 -17.16
C PHE A 79 3.24 -11.99 -16.58
N GLY A 80 3.78 -11.11 -17.43
CA GLY A 80 4.14 -9.74 -17.09
C GLY A 80 3.00 -8.74 -17.33
N VAL A 81 3.38 -7.48 -17.52
CA VAL A 81 2.43 -6.37 -17.77
C VAL A 81 1.61 -6.63 -19.02
N LYS A 82 2.27 -6.96 -20.13
CA LYS A 82 1.64 -7.18 -21.42
C LYS A 82 0.64 -8.32 -21.35
N GLU A 83 1.05 -9.45 -20.80
CA GLU A 83 0.21 -10.64 -20.66
C GLU A 83 -0.98 -10.38 -19.73
N THR A 84 -0.78 -9.57 -18.67
CA THR A 84 -1.87 -9.16 -17.77
C THR A 84 -2.90 -8.30 -18.50
N ILE A 85 -2.45 -7.30 -19.28
CA ILE A 85 -3.34 -6.44 -20.07
C ILE A 85 -4.10 -7.28 -21.11
N GLU A 86 -3.39 -8.08 -21.91
CA GLU A 86 -4.00 -8.95 -22.92
C GLU A 86 -4.97 -9.96 -22.30
N PHE A 87 -4.69 -10.47 -21.10
CA PHE A 87 -5.59 -11.37 -20.38
C PHE A 87 -6.93 -10.69 -20.12
N PHE A 88 -6.92 -9.47 -19.57
CA PHE A 88 -8.13 -8.73 -19.27
C PHE A 88 -8.85 -8.24 -20.53
N GLU A 89 -8.12 -7.82 -21.56
CA GLU A 89 -8.70 -7.45 -22.86
C GLU A 89 -9.42 -8.62 -23.54
N LYS A 90 -8.83 -9.82 -23.51
CA LYS A 90 -9.47 -11.05 -24.03
C LYS A 90 -10.73 -11.43 -23.27
N LEU A 91 -10.86 -11.00 -22.01
CA LEU A 91 -12.08 -11.17 -21.22
C LEU A 91 -13.10 -10.03 -21.41
N GLY A 92 -12.74 -8.98 -22.17
CA GLY A 92 -13.62 -7.85 -22.50
C GLY A 92 -13.39 -6.58 -21.67
N ILE A 93 -12.30 -6.49 -20.91
CA ILE A 93 -11.96 -5.27 -20.17
C ILE A 93 -11.07 -4.37 -21.03
N ALA A 94 -11.63 -3.25 -21.48
CA ALA A 94 -10.84 -2.14 -22.01
C ALA A 94 -10.14 -1.41 -20.87
N HIS A 95 -8.90 -0.96 -21.10
CA HIS A 95 -8.05 -0.35 -20.08
C HIS A 95 -7.64 1.08 -20.43
N LYS A 96 -7.27 1.84 -19.40
CA LYS A 96 -6.56 3.12 -19.51
C LYS A 96 -5.37 3.16 -18.57
N VAL A 97 -4.34 3.89 -18.98
CA VAL A 97 -3.15 4.16 -18.19
C VAL A 97 -3.25 5.58 -17.62
N GLU A 98 -3.04 5.71 -16.32
CA GLU A 98 -3.03 6.97 -15.60
C GLU A 98 -1.63 7.30 -15.08
N GLU A 99 -1.52 8.39 -14.32
CA GLU A 99 -0.28 8.86 -13.71
C GLU A 99 0.48 7.75 -12.97
N GLN A 100 1.81 7.82 -13.03
CA GLN A 100 2.73 6.82 -12.46
C GLN A 100 2.56 5.41 -13.05
N GLY A 101 1.89 5.29 -14.21
CA GLY A 101 1.71 4.04 -14.94
C GLY A 101 0.62 3.12 -14.40
N LYS A 102 -0.25 3.61 -13.52
CA LYS A 102 -1.37 2.81 -12.96
C LYS A 102 -2.37 2.47 -14.05
N VAL A 103 -2.86 1.23 -14.07
CA VAL A 103 -3.78 0.75 -15.10
C VAL A 103 -5.13 0.42 -14.49
N PHE A 104 -6.18 1.03 -15.03
CA PHE A 104 -7.55 0.90 -14.59
C PHE A 104 -8.46 0.45 -15.74
N PRO A 105 -9.59 -0.22 -15.45
CA PRO A 105 -10.62 -0.42 -16.46
C PRO A 105 -11.15 0.94 -16.93
N MET A 106 -11.52 1.05 -18.20
CA MET A 106 -12.14 2.26 -18.76
C MET A 106 -13.43 2.66 -18.02
N SER A 107 -14.13 1.69 -17.43
CA SER A 107 -15.35 1.92 -16.64
C SER A 107 -15.12 2.55 -15.28
N ASP A 108 -13.86 2.62 -14.80
CA ASP A 108 -13.52 3.04 -13.43
C ASP A 108 -14.20 2.22 -12.33
N GLN A 109 -14.58 0.97 -12.63
CA GLN A 109 -15.31 0.14 -11.70
C GLN A 109 -14.61 -1.20 -11.48
N ALA A 110 -14.21 -1.44 -10.24
CA ALA A 110 -13.70 -2.73 -9.78
C ALA A 110 -14.75 -3.85 -9.89
N SER A 111 -16.04 -3.50 -9.84
CA SER A 111 -17.12 -4.44 -10.13
C SER A 111 -17.05 -4.97 -11.56
N SER A 112 -16.73 -4.14 -12.56
CA SER A 112 -16.57 -4.61 -13.94
C SER A 112 -15.49 -5.69 -14.06
N ILE A 113 -14.36 -5.52 -13.37
CA ILE A 113 -13.29 -6.54 -13.32
C ILE A 113 -13.82 -7.84 -12.70
N LEU A 114 -14.51 -7.75 -11.57
CA LEU A 114 -15.02 -8.93 -10.88
C LEU A 114 -16.11 -9.65 -11.68
N ASP A 115 -17.04 -8.92 -12.30
CA ASP A 115 -18.14 -9.48 -13.07
C ASP A 115 -17.62 -10.29 -14.27
N VAL A 116 -16.63 -9.75 -14.99
CA VAL A 116 -15.98 -10.44 -16.11
C VAL A 116 -15.22 -11.69 -15.65
N LEU A 117 -14.55 -11.63 -14.50
CA LEU A 117 -13.90 -12.81 -13.92
C LEU A 117 -14.91 -13.89 -13.50
N LEU A 118 -16.03 -13.49 -12.87
CA LEU A 118 -17.10 -14.41 -12.48
C LEU A 118 -17.75 -15.07 -13.69
N TYR A 119 -17.99 -14.29 -14.75
CA TYR A 119 -18.48 -14.80 -16.02
C TYR A 119 -17.52 -15.85 -16.59
N GLU A 120 -16.21 -15.58 -16.59
CA GLU A 120 -15.22 -16.53 -17.10
C GLU A 120 -15.18 -17.82 -16.29
N LEU A 121 -15.24 -17.74 -14.95
CA LEU A 121 -15.30 -18.92 -14.08
C LEU A 121 -16.54 -19.78 -14.36
N ASN A 122 -17.70 -19.14 -14.54
CA ASN A 122 -18.96 -19.81 -14.84
C ASN A 122 -18.95 -20.46 -16.24
N ARG A 123 -18.51 -19.71 -17.26
CA ARG A 123 -18.34 -20.20 -18.64
C ARG A 123 -17.43 -21.42 -18.70
N MET A 124 -16.39 -21.44 -17.87
CA MET A 124 -15.45 -22.54 -17.77
C MET A 124 -15.91 -23.67 -16.84
N GLU A 125 -17.11 -23.58 -16.23
CA GLU A 125 -17.62 -24.57 -15.29
C GLU A 125 -16.60 -24.91 -14.19
N ILE A 126 -15.98 -23.88 -13.60
CA ILE A 126 -15.12 -24.05 -12.44
C ILE A 126 -16.02 -24.16 -11.21
N ASN A 127 -15.82 -25.20 -10.40
CA ASN A 127 -16.61 -25.39 -9.19
C ASN A 127 -16.19 -24.38 -8.13
N ILE A 128 -17.14 -23.66 -7.53
CA ILE A 128 -16.87 -22.64 -6.52
C ILE A 128 -17.71 -22.96 -5.29
N ILE A 129 -17.03 -23.14 -4.16
CA ILE A 129 -17.66 -23.43 -2.88
C ILE A 129 -17.35 -22.28 -1.92
N CYS A 130 -18.35 -21.44 -1.72
CA CYS A 130 -18.32 -20.35 -0.73
C CYS A 130 -18.61 -20.86 0.68
N ASN A 131 -18.42 -20.01 1.68
CA ASN A 131 -18.55 -20.37 3.11
C ASN A 131 -17.70 -21.58 3.52
N ALA A 132 -16.61 -21.83 2.79
CA ALA A 132 -15.70 -22.95 2.95
C ALA A 132 -14.39 -22.46 3.59
N PHE A 133 -14.41 -22.18 4.89
CA PHE A 133 -13.19 -21.80 5.61
C PHE A 133 -12.30 -23.03 5.84
N VAL A 134 -11.21 -23.14 5.09
CA VAL A 134 -10.24 -24.24 5.21
C VAL A 134 -9.45 -24.13 6.51
N LYS A 135 -9.52 -25.18 7.34
CA LYS A 135 -8.78 -25.26 8.60
C LYS A 135 -7.54 -26.15 8.50
N ARG A 136 -7.59 -27.18 7.66
CA ARG A 136 -6.54 -28.19 7.58
C ARG A 136 -6.40 -28.72 6.16
N ILE A 137 -5.16 -28.96 5.76
CA ILE A 137 -4.80 -29.66 4.54
C ILE A 137 -3.84 -30.77 4.96
N THR A 138 -4.17 -32.02 4.67
CA THR A 138 -3.30 -33.17 4.92
C THR A 138 -2.96 -33.87 3.62
N ARG A 139 -1.71 -34.32 3.48
CA ARG A 139 -1.32 -35.18 2.37
C ARG A 139 -1.68 -36.63 2.70
N HIS A 140 -2.42 -37.28 1.81
CA HIS A 140 -2.74 -38.71 1.86
C HIS A 140 -2.24 -39.38 0.59
N HIS A 141 -1.09 -40.08 0.69
CA HIS A 141 -0.38 -40.66 -0.44
C HIS A 141 -0.09 -39.63 -1.56
N GLU A 142 -0.66 -39.83 -2.75
CA GLU A 142 -0.51 -38.96 -3.92
C GLU A 142 -1.52 -37.82 -3.98
N THR A 143 -2.44 -37.74 -3.01
CA THR A 143 -3.53 -36.74 -2.97
C THR A 143 -3.49 -35.89 -1.71
N PHE A 144 -4.30 -34.84 -1.69
CA PHE A 144 -4.53 -33.98 -0.54
C PHE A 144 -5.97 -34.07 -0.09
N LYS A 145 -6.19 -34.11 1.22
CA LYS A 145 -7.48 -33.93 1.87
C LYS A 145 -7.54 -32.53 2.45
N ILE A 146 -8.60 -31.79 2.13
CA ILE A 146 -8.84 -30.42 2.57
C ILE A 146 -10.09 -30.41 3.44
N GLU A 147 -9.95 -29.94 4.68
CA GLU A 147 -11.03 -29.94 5.66
C GLU A 147 -11.40 -28.51 6.04
N THR A 148 -12.70 -28.24 6.01
CA THR A 148 -13.27 -26.93 6.31
C THR A 148 -13.85 -26.87 7.72
N GLU A 149 -14.09 -25.66 8.21
CA GLU A 149 -14.63 -25.40 9.55
C GLU A 149 -16.00 -26.04 9.78
N ASN A 150 -16.85 -26.08 8.76
CA ASN A 150 -18.15 -26.72 8.78
C ASN A 150 -18.08 -28.25 8.59
N GLN A 151 -16.93 -28.87 8.85
CA GLN A 151 -16.69 -30.33 8.80
C GLN A 151 -16.86 -30.96 7.40
N SER A 152 -16.97 -30.16 6.35
CA SER A 152 -16.91 -30.68 4.97
C SER A 152 -15.47 -31.07 4.63
N SER A 153 -15.33 -32.04 3.72
CA SER A 153 -14.02 -32.49 3.25
C SER A 153 -13.99 -32.62 1.73
N TYR A 154 -12.85 -32.25 1.16
CA TYR A 154 -12.59 -32.28 -0.28
C TYR A 154 -11.28 -33.00 -0.52
N ASN A 155 -11.16 -33.68 -1.67
CA ASN A 155 -9.93 -34.31 -2.11
C ASN A 155 -9.44 -33.66 -3.40
N GLY A 156 -8.13 -33.66 -3.64
CA GLY A 156 -7.55 -33.24 -4.91
C GLY A 156 -6.10 -33.69 -5.06
N ASP A 157 -5.63 -33.72 -6.30
CA ASP A 157 -4.26 -34.14 -6.64
C ASP A 157 -3.23 -33.02 -6.40
N ALA A 158 -3.69 -31.76 -6.33
CA ALA A 158 -2.86 -30.62 -6.02
C ALA A 158 -3.67 -29.54 -5.28
N VAL A 159 -2.97 -28.75 -4.47
CA VAL A 159 -3.54 -27.62 -3.74
C VAL A 159 -2.75 -26.36 -4.02
N ILE A 160 -3.45 -25.27 -4.33
CA ILE A 160 -2.89 -23.92 -4.46
C ILE A 160 -3.41 -23.08 -3.28
N ILE A 161 -2.50 -22.58 -2.44
CA ILE A 161 -2.84 -21.68 -1.33
C ILE A 161 -2.84 -20.24 -1.86
N ALA A 162 -4.03 -19.64 -1.97
CA ALA A 162 -4.27 -18.30 -2.51
C ALA A 162 -5.08 -17.41 -1.53
N THR A 163 -4.86 -17.60 -0.23
CA THR A 163 -5.67 -16.99 0.86
C THR A 163 -5.40 -15.50 1.11
N GLY A 164 -4.45 -14.90 0.38
CA GLY A 164 -3.99 -13.53 0.63
C GLY A 164 -3.21 -13.38 1.94
N GLY A 165 -3.04 -12.12 2.37
CA GLY A 165 -2.29 -11.77 3.58
C GLY A 165 -3.15 -11.58 4.82
N LYS A 166 -2.77 -10.61 5.67
CA LYS A 166 -3.48 -10.25 6.92
C LYS A 166 -4.15 -8.86 6.91
N ALA A 167 -4.03 -8.13 5.80
CA ALA A 167 -4.59 -6.78 5.66
C ALA A 167 -6.07 -6.83 5.26
N MET A 168 -6.90 -6.01 5.90
CA MET A 168 -8.36 -5.95 5.70
C MET A 168 -9.08 -7.30 5.94
N PRO A 169 -9.06 -7.83 7.20
CA PRO A 169 -9.61 -9.15 7.53
C PRO A 169 -11.10 -9.33 7.20
N SER A 170 -11.87 -8.23 7.16
CA SER A 170 -13.27 -8.23 6.74
C SER A 170 -13.47 -8.71 5.29
N THR A 171 -12.41 -8.77 4.48
CA THR A 171 -12.42 -9.35 3.13
C THR A 171 -11.99 -10.81 3.07
N GLY A 172 -11.68 -11.43 4.21
CA GLY A 172 -11.30 -12.83 4.33
C GLY A 172 -9.79 -13.08 4.48
N SER A 173 -8.94 -12.10 4.15
CA SER A 173 -7.48 -12.22 4.31
C SER A 173 -7.05 -11.94 5.75
N ASP A 174 -6.97 -13.01 6.56
CA ASP A 174 -6.69 -12.99 8.00
C ASP A 174 -5.37 -13.69 8.40
N GLY A 175 -4.60 -14.17 7.42
CA GLY A 175 -3.36 -14.92 7.63
C GLY A 175 -3.54 -16.41 7.91
N ASN A 176 -4.73 -17.00 7.73
CA ASN A 176 -4.92 -18.46 7.86
C ASN A 176 -3.95 -19.26 6.97
N GLY A 177 -3.69 -18.82 5.73
CA GLY A 177 -2.77 -19.52 4.83
C GLY A 177 -1.33 -19.62 5.30
N TYR A 178 -0.88 -18.73 6.20
CA TYR A 178 0.45 -18.86 6.82
C TYR A 178 0.53 -20.12 7.67
N ARG A 179 -0.49 -20.38 8.50
CA ARG A 179 -0.58 -21.59 9.32
C ARG A 179 -0.72 -22.84 8.45
N LEU A 180 -1.48 -22.76 7.35
CA LEU A 180 -1.58 -23.87 6.41
C LEU A 180 -0.20 -24.20 5.81
N ALA A 181 0.60 -23.21 5.45
CA ALA A 181 1.95 -23.43 4.93
C ALA A 181 2.93 -23.96 5.99
N GLU A 182 2.85 -23.48 7.23
CA GLU A 182 3.67 -23.97 8.36
C GLU A 182 3.47 -25.47 8.60
N ASN A 183 2.24 -25.98 8.45
CA ASN A 183 1.94 -27.41 8.58
C ASN A 183 2.64 -28.28 7.51
N PHE A 184 3.14 -27.69 6.42
CA PHE A 184 3.96 -28.35 5.41
C PHE A 184 5.47 -28.10 5.59
N GLY A 185 5.88 -27.54 6.73
CA GLY A 185 7.28 -27.29 7.06
C GLY A 185 7.85 -25.99 6.47
N HIS A 186 7.01 -25.12 5.90
CA HIS A 186 7.47 -23.79 5.47
C HIS A 186 7.72 -22.87 6.68
N THR A 187 8.67 -21.95 6.52
CA THR A 187 8.88 -20.86 7.48
C THR A 187 8.15 -19.60 7.00
N ILE A 188 7.62 -18.83 7.96
CA ILE A 188 6.94 -17.57 7.69
C ILE A 188 7.87 -16.43 8.08
N THR A 189 8.15 -15.54 7.13
CA THR A 189 8.91 -14.31 7.42
C THR A 189 8.13 -13.43 8.38
N HIS A 190 8.81 -12.60 9.18
CA HIS A 190 8.12 -11.65 10.05
C HIS A 190 7.12 -10.78 9.27
N ILE A 191 5.87 -10.75 9.72
CA ILE A 191 4.76 -10.06 9.07
C ILE A 191 4.50 -8.75 9.79
N PHE A 192 4.51 -7.65 9.06
CA PHE A 192 4.20 -6.32 9.54
C PHE A 192 3.35 -5.55 8.51
N PRO A 193 2.62 -4.49 8.93
CA PRO A 193 1.83 -3.69 8.00
C PRO A 193 2.71 -2.95 6.98
N GLY A 194 2.26 -2.91 5.72
CA GLY A 194 2.87 -2.11 4.65
C GLY A 194 1.80 -1.34 3.87
N LEU A 195 2.18 -0.23 3.24
CA LEU A 195 1.25 0.73 2.62
C LEU A 195 0.24 1.28 3.64
N VAL A 196 0.76 1.74 4.79
CA VAL A 196 -0.04 2.25 5.91
C VAL A 196 0.35 3.68 6.26
N GLN A 197 -0.57 4.40 6.89
CA GLN A 197 -0.26 5.67 7.54
C GLN A 197 0.73 5.47 8.69
N LEU A 198 1.52 6.50 8.97
CA LEU A 198 2.48 6.49 10.06
C LEU A 198 1.92 7.25 11.25
N LYS A 199 1.88 6.59 12.40
CA LYS A 199 1.73 7.28 13.68
C LYS A 199 3.03 8.03 13.97
N LEU A 200 2.93 9.19 14.59
CA LEU A 200 4.08 10.01 14.93
C LEU A 200 3.94 10.53 16.36
N GLU A 201 5.08 10.78 17.01
CA GLU A 201 5.11 11.48 18.30
C GLU A 201 4.79 12.97 18.10
N GLY A 202 3.89 13.51 18.92
CA GLY A 202 3.55 14.94 18.90
C GLY A 202 2.13 15.25 19.40
N GLY A 203 1.98 16.39 20.10
CA GLY A 203 0.69 16.83 20.64
C GLY A 203 -0.15 17.69 19.70
N PHE A 204 0.38 18.07 18.53
CA PHE A 204 -0.20 19.07 17.64
C PHE A 204 -1.15 18.52 16.57
N PHE A 205 -1.26 17.19 16.40
CA PHE A 205 -1.99 16.59 15.29
C PHE A 205 -3.46 17.01 15.20
N LYS A 206 -4.17 17.14 16.34
CA LYS A 206 -5.55 17.67 16.36
C LYS A 206 -5.67 19.07 15.73
N GLN A 207 -4.64 19.92 15.89
CA GLN A 207 -4.64 21.28 15.34
C GLN A 207 -4.54 21.28 13.80
N ILE A 208 -3.84 20.30 13.22
CA ILE A 208 -3.53 20.24 11.79
C ILE A 208 -4.21 19.07 11.07
N GLU A 209 -5.10 18.33 11.74
CA GLU A 209 -5.87 17.24 11.16
C GLU A 209 -6.65 17.69 9.91
N GLY A 210 -6.48 16.98 8.81
CA GLY A 210 -7.10 17.31 7.52
C GLY A 210 -6.30 18.32 6.69
N VAL A 211 -5.18 18.86 7.20
CA VAL A 211 -4.27 19.65 6.36
C VAL A 211 -3.63 18.76 5.31
N LYS A 212 -3.79 19.17 4.05
CA LYS A 212 -3.18 18.54 2.88
C LYS A 212 -2.26 19.53 2.17
N PHE A 213 -1.10 19.07 1.73
CA PHE A 213 -0.16 19.85 0.91
C PHE A 213 0.69 18.88 0.06
N VAL A 214 1.31 19.41 -1.00
CA VAL A 214 2.28 18.67 -1.80
C VAL A 214 3.67 18.91 -1.22
N GLY A 215 4.40 17.85 -0.92
CA GLY A 215 5.78 17.92 -0.44
C GLY A 215 6.48 16.58 -0.52
N SER A 216 7.68 16.48 0.08
CA SER A 216 8.45 15.23 0.12
C SER A 216 8.52 14.66 1.53
N ALA A 217 8.54 13.33 1.61
CA ALA A 217 8.71 12.58 2.84
C ALA A 217 9.88 11.60 2.71
N GLU A 218 10.66 11.46 3.78
CA GLU A 218 11.81 10.58 3.85
C GLU A 218 11.81 9.77 5.14
N ILE A 219 12.13 8.48 5.06
CA ILE A 219 12.47 7.69 6.25
C ILE A 219 13.97 7.81 6.48
N LEU A 220 14.34 8.33 7.65
CA LEU A 220 15.70 8.44 8.10
C LEU A 220 16.02 7.33 9.11
N HIS A 221 17.22 6.78 9.01
CA HIS A 221 17.83 5.94 10.04
C HIS A 221 19.28 6.38 10.22
N GLN A 222 19.70 6.65 11.46
CA GLN A 222 21.04 7.19 11.75
C GLN A 222 21.36 8.44 10.89
N ASN A 223 20.39 9.35 10.74
CA ASN A 223 20.46 10.56 9.91
C ASN A 223 20.66 10.32 8.40
N GLN A 224 20.58 9.08 7.90
CA GLN A 224 20.64 8.77 6.47
C GLN A 224 19.25 8.47 5.92
N SER A 225 18.96 9.03 4.74
CA SER A 225 17.73 8.75 4.02
C SER A 225 17.79 7.36 3.40
N ILE A 226 16.83 6.50 3.76
CA ILE A 226 16.74 5.13 3.26
C ILE A 226 15.53 4.90 2.36
N ALA A 227 14.60 5.85 2.34
CA ALA A 227 13.41 5.83 1.50
C ALA A 227 12.92 7.26 1.34
N LYS A 228 12.51 7.64 0.13
CA LYS A 228 12.02 8.97 -0.18
C LYS A 228 10.91 8.87 -1.21
N ASP A 229 9.87 9.68 -1.03
CA ASP A 229 8.84 9.89 -2.04
C ASP A 229 8.26 11.30 -1.95
N ARG A 230 7.55 11.72 -2.99
CA ARG A 230 6.95 13.05 -3.12
C ARG A 230 5.50 12.96 -3.57
N GLY A 231 4.65 13.78 -2.99
CA GLY A 231 3.26 13.92 -3.41
C GLY A 231 2.40 14.56 -2.35
N ASP A 232 1.11 14.25 -2.40
CA ASP A 232 0.14 14.70 -1.43
C ASP A 232 0.39 14.09 -0.04
N ILE A 233 0.74 14.91 0.94
CA ILE A 233 0.85 14.53 2.35
C ILE A 233 -0.40 15.04 3.08
N LEU A 234 -1.01 14.16 3.89
CA LEU A 234 -2.21 14.45 4.66
C LEU A 234 -1.93 14.24 6.15
N PHE A 235 -2.10 15.27 6.97
CA PHE A 235 -2.06 15.14 8.42
C PHE A 235 -3.36 14.54 8.95
N GLY A 236 -3.27 13.47 9.73
CA GLY A 236 -4.37 12.90 10.51
C GLY A 236 -4.35 13.40 11.95
N ASN A 237 -5.18 12.80 12.80
CA ASN A 237 -5.29 13.12 14.22
C ASN A 237 -4.16 12.55 15.11
N TYR A 238 -3.31 11.64 14.60
CA TYR A 238 -2.19 11.05 15.35
C TYR A 238 -0.92 10.83 14.50
N GLY A 239 -0.85 11.40 13.31
CA GLY A 239 0.26 11.16 12.39
C GLY A 239 -0.03 11.64 10.98
N VAL A 240 0.52 10.94 9.99
CA VAL A 240 0.46 11.34 8.58
C VAL A 240 0.12 10.19 7.65
N SER A 241 -0.51 10.53 6.54
CA SER A 241 -0.92 9.65 5.46
C SER A 241 -0.68 10.34 4.10
N GLY A 242 -1.23 9.75 3.05
CA GLY A 242 -1.07 10.19 1.67
C GLY A 242 -0.07 9.33 0.90
N PRO A 243 -0.12 9.34 -0.45
CA PRO A 243 0.67 8.44 -1.29
C PRO A 243 2.15 8.30 -0.89
N PRO A 244 2.94 9.38 -0.75
CA PRO A 244 4.35 9.24 -0.40
C PRO A 244 4.58 8.57 0.96
N ILE A 245 3.73 8.85 1.95
CA ILE A 245 3.81 8.22 3.27
C ILE A 245 3.54 6.72 3.15
N LEU A 246 2.49 6.33 2.43
CA LEU A 246 2.14 4.92 2.24
C LEU A 246 3.28 4.16 1.56
N GLN A 247 3.90 4.75 0.53
CA GLN A 247 4.99 4.10 -0.21
C GLN A 247 6.21 3.85 0.67
N ILE A 248 6.63 4.83 1.46
CA ILE A 248 7.82 4.69 2.31
C ILE A 248 7.53 3.97 3.64
N SER A 249 6.25 3.79 4.00
CA SER A 249 5.84 3.22 5.31
C SER A 249 6.46 1.85 5.59
N ARG A 250 6.68 1.06 4.54
CA ARG A 250 7.29 -0.27 4.66
C ARG A 250 8.67 -0.19 5.29
N LYS A 251 9.49 0.81 4.90
CA LYS A 251 10.87 0.97 5.39
C LYS A 251 10.90 1.35 6.86
N ALA A 252 9.94 2.16 7.32
CA ALA A 252 9.72 2.38 8.75
C ALA A 252 9.37 1.08 9.48
N GLY A 253 8.42 0.30 8.94
CA GLY A 253 8.03 -0.99 9.53
C GLY A 253 9.18 -2.00 9.63
N GLU A 254 10.05 -2.07 8.62
CA GLU A 254 11.25 -2.92 8.63
C GLU A 254 12.20 -2.53 9.79
N LEU A 255 12.42 -1.24 10.01
CA LEU A 255 13.26 -0.75 11.11
C LEU A 255 12.62 -0.99 12.49
N LEU A 256 11.33 -0.67 12.64
CA LEU A 256 10.60 -0.90 13.90
C LEU A 256 10.59 -2.39 14.28
N SER A 257 10.44 -3.30 13.32
CA SER A 257 10.51 -4.75 13.57
C SER A 257 11.87 -5.24 14.07
N GLN A 258 12.92 -4.44 13.88
CA GLN A 258 14.29 -4.69 14.35
C GLN A 258 14.60 -3.91 15.63
N ASN A 259 13.59 -3.34 16.29
CA ASN A 259 13.74 -2.45 17.46
C ASN A 259 14.66 -1.25 17.18
N LYS A 260 14.62 -0.72 15.96
CA LYS A 260 15.31 0.52 15.58
C LYS A 260 14.34 1.70 15.64
N GLU A 261 14.89 2.90 15.75
CA GLU A 261 14.12 4.15 15.85
C GLU A 261 14.19 4.93 14.53
N PRO A 262 13.30 4.66 13.55
CA PRO A 262 13.21 5.47 12.35
C PRO A 262 12.64 6.86 12.67
N VAL A 263 13.09 7.85 11.89
CA VAL A 263 12.57 9.21 11.93
C VAL A 263 11.94 9.54 10.58
N LEU A 264 10.73 10.08 10.59
CA LEU A 264 10.13 10.65 9.40
C LEU A 264 10.63 12.09 9.23
N LYS A 265 11.22 12.39 8.08
CA LYS A 265 11.49 13.77 7.64
C LYS A 265 10.42 14.20 6.65
N ILE A 266 9.82 15.36 6.89
CA ILE A 266 8.86 16.01 5.99
C ILE A 266 9.45 17.33 5.51
N SER A 267 9.42 17.57 4.21
CA SER A 267 9.72 18.86 3.59
C SER A 267 8.41 19.46 3.09
N ILE A 268 7.94 20.51 3.78
CA ILE A 268 6.72 21.24 3.42
C ILE A 268 6.97 22.11 2.18
N ILE A 269 8.15 22.70 2.11
CA ILE A 269 8.64 23.41 0.92
C ILE A 269 9.82 22.62 0.39
N ASP A 270 9.59 21.88 -0.68
CA ASP A 270 10.59 21.05 -1.35
C ASP A 270 11.06 21.63 -2.71
N SER A 271 10.51 22.79 -3.09
CA SER A 271 10.83 23.51 -4.32
C SER A 271 11.98 24.51 -4.17
N LEU A 272 12.43 24.80 -2.95
CA LEU A 272 13.49 25.75 -2.65
C LEU A 272 14.56 25.09 -1.78
N SER A 273 15.82 25.47 -2.00
CA SER A 273 16.89 25.17 -1.05
C SER A 273 16.62 25.84 0.29
N LYS A 274 17.19 25.33 1.38
CA LYS A 274 17.10 25.97 2.71
C LYS A 274 17.59 27.43 2.66
N GLU A 275 18.66 27.68 1.92
CA GLU A 275 19.25 29.02 1.76
C GLU A 275 18.31 29.96 1.01
N ASP A 276 17.69 29.51 -0.09
CA ASP A 276 16.78 30.36 -0.86
C ASP A 276 15.46 30.58 -0.13
N LEU A 277 14.99 29.59 0.63
CA LEU A 277 13.87 29.77 1.53
C LEU A 277 14.19 30.77 2.65
N ALA A 278 15.39 30.74 3.22
CA ALA A 278 15.82 31.73 4.20
C ALA A 278 15.85 33.16 3.59
N LYS A 279 16.39 33.31 2.38
CA LYS A 279 16.35 34.60 1.64
C LYS A 279 14.91 35.07 1.38
N LEU A 280 14.01 34.15 1.02
CA LEU A 280 12.59 34.46 0.82
C LEU A 280 11.94 34.92 2.13
N LEU A 281 12.16 34.20 3.23
CA LEU A 281 11.64 34.56 4.55
C LEU A 281 12.17 35.93 4.99
N PHE A 282 13.46 36.19 4.81
CA PHE A 282 14.07 37.49 5.10
C PHE A 282 13.36 38.62 4.34
N LYS A 283 13.21 38.49 3.01
CA LYS A 283 12.48 39.48 2.19
C LYS A 283 11.03 39.66 2.67
N ARG A 284 10.33 38.57 2.99
CA ARG A 284 8.94 38.62 3.48
C ARG A 284 8.84 39.37 4.81
N PHE A 285 9.77 39.16 5.74
CA PHE A 285 9.76 39.80 7.05
C PHE A 285 10.14 41.29 6.97
N GLN A 286 11.09 41.66 6.09
CA GLN A 286 11.47 43.07 5.87
C GLN A 286 10.38 43.89 5.17
N ASN A 287 9.71 43.31 4.18
CA ASN A 287 8.65 43.99 3.41
C ASN A 287 7.33 44.12 4.21
N SER A 288 7.29 43.63 5.44
CA SER A 288 6.09 43.46 6.24
C SER A 288 6.14 44.29 7.53
N LYS A 289 6.56 45.56 7.44
CA LYS A 289 6.60 46.48 8.58
C LYS A 289 5.23 46.50 9.29
N GLY A 290 5.23 46.08 10.57
CA GLY A 290 4.03 46.02 11.43
C GLY A 290 3.25 44.70 11.42
N LYS A 291 3.58 43.72 10.54
CA LYS A 291 2.92 42.41 10.57
C LYS A 291 3.55 41.50 11.62
N THR A 292 2.72 40.67 12.22
CA THR A 292 3.13 39.63 13.16
C THR A 292 3.82 38.46 12.44
N LEU A 293 4.64 37.71 13.17
CA LEU A 293 5.38 36.56 12.64
C LEU A 293 4.46 35.52 11.98
N ASP A 294 3.38 35.13 12.65
CA ASP A 294 2.39 34.19 12.09
C ASP A 294 1.75 34.72 10.80
N PHE A 295 1.38 35.99 10.77
CA PHE A 295 0.74 36.60 9.61
C PHE A 295 1.68 36.69 8.41
N CYS A 296 3.00 36.81 8.64
CA CYS A 296 3.99 36.84 7.55
C CYS A 296 4.12 35.49 6.81
N LEU A 297 3.75 34.37 7.44
CA LEU A 297 3.72 33.05 6.81
C LEU A 297 2.41 32.76 6.05
N VAL A 298 1.39 33.62 6.18
CA VAL A 298 0.14 33.49 5.42
C VAL A 298 0.43 33.64 3.92
N GLY A 299 -0.10 32.71 3.13
CA GLY A 299 0.12 32.63 1.68
C GLY A 299 1.44 31.95 1.29
N LEU A 300 2.29 31.57 2.26
CA LEU A 300 3.45 30.70 2.01
C LEU A 300 3.12 29.24 2.30
N ILE A 301 2.44 28.98 3.42
CA ILE A 301 2.00 27.64 3.84
C ILE A 301 0.52 27.65 4.27
N ASN A 302 -0.04 26.45 4.49
CA ASN A 302 -1.39 26.31 5.03
C ASN A 302 -1.50 27.02 6.39
N LYS A 303 -2.53 27.87 6.57
CA LYS A 303 -2.73 28.68 7.78
C LYS A 303 -2.74 27.86 9.08
N ARG A 304 -3.23 26.62 9.05
CA ARG A 304 -3.29 25.74 10.22
C ARG A 304 -1.91 25.19 10.62
N LEU A 305 -0.97 25.09 9.68
CA LEU A 305 0.41 24.67 9.97
C LEU A 305 1.21 25.77 10.65
N ILE A 306 0.92 27.04 10.36
CA ILE A 306 1.72 28.18 10.82
C ILE A 306 2.01 28.13 12.33
N PRO A 307 1.03 27.98 13.22
CA PRO A 307 1.32 27.98 14.66
C PRO A 307 2.13 26.76 15.10
N VAL A 308 1.96 25.62 14.44
CA VAL A 308 2.72 24.39 14.75
C VAL A 308 4.16 24.56 14.32
N ILE A 309 4.41 24.96 13.07
CA ILE A 309 5.76 25.15 12.52
C ILE A 309 6.54 26.19 13.31
N LEU A 310 5.90 27.29 13.73
CA LEU A 310 6.57 28.28 14.56
C LEU A 310 6.89 27.75 15.96
N LYS A 311 6.01 26.97 16.59
CA LYS A 311 6.32 26.33 17.87
C LYS A 311 7.46 25.32 17.76
N GLU A 312 7.45 24.50 16.71
CA GLU A 312 8.53 23.55 16.40
C GLU A 312 9.86 24.26 16.08
N ALA A 313 9.82 25.48 15.54
CA ALA A 313 10.99 26.33 15.35
C ALA A 313 11.43 27.09 16.63
N GLY A 314 10.76 26.86 17.76
CA GLY A 314 11.11 27.37 19.09
C GLY A 314 10.46 28.72 19.46
N PHE A 315 9.45 29.18 18.71
CA PHE A 315 8.76 30.44 19.02
C PHE A 315 7.59 30.23 20.00
N GLN A 316 7.61 30.95 21.12
CA GLN A 316 6.52 30.96 22.10
C GLN A 316 5.46 32.02 21.77
N ASP A 317 5.90 33.24 21.46
CA ASP A 317 5.03 34.31 21.00
C ASP A 317 5.05 34.41 19.47
N LEU A 318 3.89 34.13 18.87
CA LEU A 318 3.70 34.14 17.43
C LEU A 318 3.33 35.54 16.89
N LYS A 319 3.07 36.49 17.81
CA LYS A 319 2.62 37.85 17.51
C LYS A 319 3.74 38.88 17.52
N ILE A 320 4.98 38.46 17.76
CA ILE A 320 6.13 39.35 17.66
C ILE A 320 6.24 39.96 16.24
N PRO A 321 6.67 41.23 16.11
CA PRO A 321 6.89 41.84 14.80
C PRO A 321 7.95 41.06 14.01
N ALA A 322 7.60 40.59 12.81
CA ALA A 322 8.46 39.71 12.02
C ALA A 322 9.82 40.35 11.66
N ALA A 323 9.83 41.68 11.50
CA ALA A 323 11.04 42.45 11.20
C ALA A 323 12.09 42.44 12.33
N LYS A 324 11.73 42.00 13.55
CA LYS A 324 12.65 41.89 14.69
C LYS A 324 13.40 40.56 14.75
N LEU A 325 13.05 39.58 13.91
CA LEU A 325 13.73 38.27 13.92
C LEU A 325 15.15 38.40 13.39
N SER A 326 16.10 37.88 14.16
CA SER A 326 17.51 37.71 13.75
C SER A 326 17.65 36.62 12.67
N SER A 327 18.74 36.66 11.90
CA SER A 327 19.00 35.65 10.85
C SER A 327 18.94 34.21 11.36
N PRO A 328 19.53 33.86 12.53
CA PRO A 328 19.43 32.50 13.07
C PRO A 328 17.98 32.07 13.37
N GLU A 329 17.11 32.98 13.80
CA GLU A 329 15.70 32.69 14.06
C GLU A 329 14.94 32.39 12.77
N GLN A 330 15.23 33.13 11.70
CA GLN A 330 14.64 32.90 10.38
C GLN A 330 15.13 31.56 9.78
N GLU A 331 16.39 31.22 9.99
CA GLU A 331 16.98 29.95 9.56
C GLU A 331 16.34 28.74 10.26
N ARG A 332 15.92 28.86 11.53
CA ARG A 332 15.16 27.80 12.21
C ARG A 332 13.81 27.55 11.54
N ILE A 333 13.11 28.60 11.11
CA ILE A 333 11.84 28.46 10.37
C ILE A 333 12.09 27.79 9.02
N ALA A 334 13.12 28.25 8.27
CA ALA A 334 13.50 27.63 7.00
C ALA A 334 13.87 26.16 7.19
N HIS A 335 14.61 25.83 8.25
CA HIS A 335 14.97 24.46 8.59
C HIS A 335 13.72 23.58 8.77
N ILE A 336 12.78 23.94 9.64
CA ILE A 336 11.57 23.14 9.86
C ILE A 336 10.75 23.02 8.57
N LEU A 337 10.65 24.06 7.74
CA LEU A 337 9.92 24.00 6.47
C LEU A 337 10.54 23.05 5.44
N THR A 338 11.85 22.79 5.52
CA THR A 338 12.59 21.92 4.58
C THR A 338 12.99 20.56 5.16
N ASP A 339 13.05 20.43 6.48
CA ASP A 339 13.57 19.27 7.21
C ASP A 339 12.87 19.14 8.58
N TRP A 340 11.55 18.93 8.55
CA TRP A 340 10.77 18.67 9.76
C TRP A 340 10.89 17.20 10.14
N ARG A 341 11.59 16.91 11.23
CA ARG A 341 11.86 15.54 11.69
C ARG A 341 10.94 15.15 12.84
N LEU A 342 10.25 14.03 12.67
CA LEU A 342 9.25 13.49 13.59
C LEU A 342 9.55 12.02 13.88
N LYS A 343 9.51 11.61 15.15
CA LYS A 343 9.65 10.20 15.53
C LYS A 343 8.38 9.43 15.16
N ILE A 344 8.55 8.19 14.68
CA ILE A 344 7.49 7.27 14.25
C ILE A 344 7.09 6.34 15.41
#